data_AF-A0A934DQN6-F1
#
_entry.id   AF-A0A934DQN6-F1
#
_cell.length_a   1.000
_cell.length_b   1.000
_cell.length_c   1.000
_cell.angle_alpha   90.00
_cell.angle_beta   90.00
_cell.angle_gamma   90.00
#
_symmetry.space_group_name_H-M   'P 1'
#
loop_
_entity.id
_entity.type
_entity.pdbx_description
1 polymer ?
#
loop_
_entity_poly.entity_id
_entity_poly.type
_entity_poly.pdbx_seq_one_letter_code
_entity_poly.pdbx_strand_id
1 'polypeptide(L)' 'MSWMDWLARLGMDADPSKPGFQPQTSYLVTCLVMPIAIGLLVGVGLRVIEKIFNVELGKGGH' A
#
# COMPACT_ATOMS: atom_id res chain seq x y z
N MET A 1 -18.30 -8.03 -7.74
CA MET A 1 -17.68 -6.71 -7.51
C MET A 1 -16.39 -6.67 -8.28
N SER A 2 -16.22 -5.71 -9.18
CA SER A 2 -14.92 -5.53 -9.84
C SER A 2 -13.94 -4.86 -8.88
N TRP A 3 -12.64 -5.08 -9.08
CA TRP A 3 -11.57 -4.40 -8.34
C TRP A 3 -11.71 -2.86 -8.39
N MET A 4 -12.16 -2.34 -9.53
CA MET A 4 -12.41 -0.92 -9.70
C MET A 4 -13.55 -0.40 -8.81
N ASP A 5 -14.64 -1.16 -8.67
CA ASP A 5 -15.76 -0.77 -7.81
C ASP A 5 -15.35 -0.73 -6.33
N TRP A 6 -14.43 -1.62 -5.94
CA TRP A 6 -13.90 -1.65 -4.58
C TRP A 6 -12.98 -0.45 -4.30
N LEU A 7 -12.10 -0.09 -5.23
CA LEU A 7 -11.26 1.11 -5.11
C LEU A 7 -12.08 2.41 -5.06
N ALA A 8 -13.12 2.51 -5.90
CA ALA A 8 -14.02 3.68 -5.89
C ALA A 8 -14.72 3.85 -4.53
N ARG A 9 -15.16 2.74 -3.91
CA ARG A 9 -15.76 2.77 -2.56
C ARG A 9 -14.77 3.21 -1.49
N LEU A 10 -13.54 2.70 -1.53
CA LEU A 10 -12.47 3.14 -0.62
C LEU A 10 -12.19 4.64 -0.73
N GLY A 11 -12.16 5.19 -1.95
CA GLY A 11 -11.97 6.62 -2.16
C GLY A 11 -13.13 7.46 -1.62
N MET A 12 -14.36 6.98 -1.79
CA MET A 12 -15.55 7.66 -1.25
C MET A 12 -15.63 7.58 0.29
N ASP A 13 -15.15 6.50 0.90
CA ASP A 13 -15.05 6.32 2.36
C ASP A 13 -13.88 7.09 2.98
N ALA A 14 -13.00 7.68 2.16
CA ALA A 14 -11.87 8.48 2.62
C ALA A 14 -12.19 9.98 2.73
N ASP A 15 -13.39 10.40 2.32
CA ASP A 15 -13.78 11.81 2.25
C ASP A 15 -14.23 12.36 3.62
N PRO A 16 -13.39 13.17 4.31
CA PRO A 16 -13.70 13.67 5.65
C PRO A 16 -14.74 14.79 5.65
N SER A 17 -15.14 15.30 4.48
CA SER A 17 -16.11 16.40 4.36
C SER A 17 -17.57 15.93 4.52
N LYS A 18 -17.80 14.62 4.58
CA LYS A 18 -19.14 14.04 4.75
C LYS A 18 -19.64 14.14 6.20
N PRO A 19 -20.85 14.66 6.45
CA PRO A 19 -21.45 14.64 7.79
C PRO A 19 -21.61 13.19 8.28
N GLY A 20 -21.12 12.88 9.48
CA GLY A 20 -21.19 11.52 10.06
C GLY A 20 -20.10 10.56 9.57
N PHE A 21 -18.97 11.09 9.09
CA PHE A 21 -17.83 10.30 8.63
C PHE A 21 -17.38 9.24 9.64
N GLN A 22 -17.60 7.98 9.28
CA GLN A 22 -17.07 6.82 10.00
C GLN A 22 -16.36 5.93 8.98
N PRO A 23 -15.02 5.85 9.02
CA PRO A 23 -14.28 5.04 8.07
C PRO A 23 -14.69 3.57 8.22
N GLN A 24 -15.04 2.94 7.11
CA GLN A 24 -15.38 1.51 7.11
C GLN A 24 -14.15 0.69 7.51
N THR A 25 -14.36 -0.46 8.16
CA THR A 25 -13.28 -1.37 8.58
C THR A 25 -12.38 -1.76 7.40
N SER A 26 -12.94 -1.88 6.19
CA SER A 26 -12.22 -2.13 4.94
C SER A 26 -11.19 -1.05 4.62
N TYR A 27 -11.50 0.22 4.88
CA TYR A 27 -10.57 1.34 4.68
C TYR A 27 -9.39 1.25 5.64
N LEU A 28 -9.66 1.05 6.94
CA LEU A 28 -8.62 0.91 7.96
C LEU A 28 -7.67 -0.27 7.68
N VAL A 29 -8.22 -1.43 7.32
CA VAL A 29 -7.43 -2.62 6.96
C VAL A 29 -6.58 -2.34 5.72
N THR A 30 -7.13 -1.66 4.72
CA THR A 30 -6.40 -1.33 3.50
C THR A 30 -5.25 -0.35 3.79
N CYS A 31 -5.47 0.66 4.64
CA CYS A 31 -4.44 1.60 5.06
C CYS A 31 -3.28 0.94 5.83
N LEU A 32 -3.55 -0.16 6.55
CA LEU A 32 -2.50 -0.93 7.24
C LEU A 32 -1.77 -1.90 6.31
N VAL A 33 -2.52 -2.65 5.50
CA VAL A 33 -1.98 -3.73 4.66
C VAL A 33 -1.20 -3.20 3.46
N MET A 34 -1.68 -2.12 2.83
CA MET A 34 -1.05 -1.55 1.64
C MET A 34 0.41 -1.12 1.85
N PRO A 35 0.78 -0.33 2.87
CA PRO A 35 2.18 0.06 3.07
C PRO A 35 3.08 -1.13 3.41
N ILE A 36 2.58 -2.12 4.16
CA ILE A 36 3.32 -3.35 4.45
C ILE A 36 3.58 -4.13 3.16
N ALA A 37 2.56 -4.31 2.33
CA ALA A 37 2.67 -5.01 1.05
C ALA A 37 3.65 -4.31 0.10
N ILE A 38 3.58 -2.98 0.00
CA ILE A 38 4.52 -2.17 -0.81
C ILE A 38 5.95 -2.33 -0.26
N GLY A 39 6.14 -2.20 1.05
CA GLY A 39 7.46 -2.34 1.67
C GLY A 39 8.08 -3.72 1.44
N LEU A 40 7.29 -4.79 1.55
CA LEU A 40 7.73 -6.14 1.23
C LEU A 40 8.06 -6.30 -0.25
N LEU A 41 7.22 -5.79 -1.15
CA LEU A 41 7.43 -5.88 -2.60
C LEU A 41 8.72 -5.16 -3.01
N VAL A 42 8.94 -3.95 -2.50
CA VAL A 42 10.16 -3.17 -2.76
C VAL A 42 11.38 -3.89 -2.16
N GLY A 43 11.29 -4.36 -0.91
CA GLY A 43 12.40 -5.06 -0.27
C GLY A 43 12.80 -6.35 -0.98
N VAL A 44 11.82 -7.15 -1.42
CA VAL A 44 12.08 -8.35 -2.23
C VAL A 44 12.62 -7.98 -3.60
N GLY A 45 12.04 -6.96 -4.26
CA GLY A 45 12.51 -6.48 -5.56
C GLY A 45 13.96 -6.02 -5.54
N LEU A 46 14.35 -5.25 -4.52
CA LEU A 46 15.73 -4.80 -4.33
C LEU A 46 16.68 -6.00 -4.17
N ARG A 47 16.34 -6.99 -3.33
CA ARG A 47 17.16 -8.22 -3.17
C ARG A 47 17.30 -9.01 -4.48
N VAL A 48 16.24 -9.06 -5.29
CA VAL A 48 16.28 -9.72 -6.60
C VAL A 48 17.25 -8.98 -7.54
N ILE A 49 17.21 -7.64 -7.54
CA ILE A 49 18.13 -6.82 -8.33
C ILE A 49 19.58 -7.01 -7.86
N GLU A 50 19.85 -6.96 -6.56
CA GLU A 50 21.18 -7.22 -6.00
C GLU A 50 21.72 -8.58 -6.45
N LYS A 51 20.88 -9.61 -6.43
CA LYS A 51 21.26 -10.97 -6.86
C LYS A 51 21.51 -11.10 -8.36
N ILE A 52 20.72 -10.43 -9.19
CA ILE A 52 20.86 -10.50 -10.66
C ILE A 52 22.07 -9.70 -11.13
N PHE A 53 22.28 -8.52 -10.56
CA PHE A 53 23.31 -7.59 -11.01
C PHE A 53 24.60 -7.67 -10.20
N ASN A 54 24.64 -8.49 -9.13
CA ASN A 54 25.79 -8.64 -8.22
C ASN A 54 26.29 -7.30 -7.68
N VAL A 55 25.34 -6.42 -7.33
CA VAL A 55 25.58 -5.08 -6.78
C VAL A 55 25.00 -5.01 -5.37
N GLU A 56 25.60 -4.22 -4.48
CA GLU A 56 25.00 -3.87 -3.19
C GLU A 56 24.22 -2.56 -3.35
N LEU A 57 22.89 -2.62 -3.22
CA LEU A 57 22.08 -1.41 -3.21
C LEU A 57 22.04 -0.90 -1.76
N GLY A 58 22.43 0.35 -1.56
CA GLY A 58 22.48 0.96 -0.23
C GLY A 58 21.16 0.75 0.52
N LYS A 59 21.26 0.21 1.74
CA LYS A 59 20.09 0.00 2.61
C LYS A 59 19.54 1.38 2.98
N GLY A 60 18.38 1.72 2.42
CA GLY A 60 17.70 3.00 2.68
C GLY A 60 17.55 3.25 4.18
N GLY A 61 18.26 4.26 4.65
CA GLY A 61 18.32 4.69 6.04
C GLY A 61 19.25 5.90 6.11
N HIS A 62 18.66 7.09 5.95
CA HIS A 62 19.23 8.31 6.51
C HIS A 62 18.83 8.40 7.97
#